data_AF-A0A9D4X5R1-F1
#
_entry.id   AF-A0A9D4X5R1-F1
#
_cell.length_a   1.000
_cell.length_b   1.000
_cell.length_c   1.000
_cell.angle_alpha   90.00
_cell.angle_beta   90.00
_cell.angle_gamma   90.00
#
_symmetry.space_group_name_H-M   'P 1'
#
loop_
_entity.id
_entity.type
_entity.pdbx_description
1 polymer ?
#
loop_
_entity_poly.entity_id
_entity_poly.type
_entity_poly.pdbx_seq_one_letter_code
_entity_poly.pdbx_strand_id
1 'polypeptide(L)'
;MWTSGNIFHVAWQGNFEAWVQDHLHVRPIAHAIWDPHFGQPTIETFTRGGALGLLNIAYSGSRGEYVRWNNFLSVLPHPQGLGPSFTGAGTAILTLLGGFHPQTQSLWLTDMARHRLAIAITFIIGGHMYQTNFGIGHNIKDILEVHIPLGGRLGRGHKGIYDTINNSIHIQLGLALASLGVITSLVAQHMYSLPAYTFIAQDFTTQVALYTHHQDIAGFIMAGAFAHGAIYFIRDYNPEQNEDNVLARILEHKESIISHLS
;
A
#
# COMPACT_ATOMS: atom_id res chain seq x y z
N MET A 1 1.01 6.01 17.21
CA MET A 1 2.12 5.90 18.18
C MET A 1 3.37 5.31 17.54
N TRP A 2 3.31 4.12 16.92
CA TRP A 2 4.46 3.46 16.28
C TRP A 2 5.25 4.34 15.30
N THR A 3 4.61 4.94 14.29
CA THR A 3 5.30 5.79 13.30
C THR A 3 5.99 7.00 13.94
N SER A 4 5.36 7.63 14.93
CA SER A 4 5.94 8.75 15.68
C SER A 4 7.19 8.33 16.46
N GLY A 5 7.21 7.12 17.03
CA GLY A 5 8.38 6.58 17.71
C GLY A 5 9.56 6.39 16.76
N ASN A 6 9.32 5.82 15.57
CA ASN A 6 10.36 5.68 14.54
C ASN A 6 10.98 7.04 14.17
N ILE A 7 10.13 8.05 13.89
CA ILE A 7 10.60 9.41 13.57
C ILE A 7 11.40 10.00 14.73
N PHE A 8 10.89 9.86 15.96
CA PHE A 8 11.54 10.41 17.15
C PHE A 8 12.93 9.81 17.37
N HIS A 9 13.08 8.48 17.30
CA HIS A 9 14.38 7.84 17.51
C HIS A 9 15.38 8.17 16.40
N VAL A 10 14.95 8.19 15.14
CA VAL A 10 15.83 8.61 14.03
C VAL A 10 16.25 10.07 14.18
N ALA A 11 15.35 10.96 14.60
CA ALA A 11 15.67 12.37 14.80
C ALA A 11 16.56 12.63 16.02
N TRP A 12 16.39 11.87 17.11
CA TRP A 12 17.11 12.08 18.36
C TRP A 12 18.47 11.37 18.38
N GLN A 13 18.52 10.12 17.91
CA GLN A 13 19.67 9.22 18.06
C GLN A 13 20.26 8.77 16.71
N GLY A 14 19.57 9.03 15.61
CA GLY A 14 20.01 8.66 14.27
C GLY A 14 21.06 9.62 13.69
N ASN A 15 21.51 9.29 12.49
CA ASN A 15 22.52 10.04 11.73
C ASN A 15 21.95 10.57 10.40
N PHE A 16 20.67 10.94 10.38
CA PHE A 16 19.95 11.27 9.15
C PHE A 16 20.62 12.38 8.33
N GLU A 17 21.14 13.44 8.96
CA GLU A 17 21.85 14.51 8.25
C GLU A 17 23.13 14.03 7.57
N ALA A 18 23.94 13.22 8.24
CA ALA A 18 25.14 12.63 7.65
C ALA A 18 24.78 11.66 6.52
N TRP A 19 23.72 10.86 6.72
CA TRP A 19 23.22 9.93 5.71
C TRP A 19 22.73 10.62 4.45
N VAL A 20 22.07 11.78 4.57
CA VAL A 20 21.63 12.57 3.40
C VAL A 20 22.83 13.10 2.60
N GLN A 21 23.95 13.42 3.25
CA GLN A 21 25.15 13.91 2.56
C GLN A 21 25.93 12.79 1.84
N ASP A 22 26.00 11.59 2.42
CA ASP A 22 26.71 10.45 1.83
C ASP A 22 25.99 9.12 2.10
N HIS A 23 24.92 8.88 1.35
CA HIS A 23 24.06 7.70 1.51
C HIS A 23 24.71 6.37 1.04
N LEU A 24 25.83 6.43 0.30
CA LEU A 24 26.52 5.23 -0.20
C LEU A 24 27.41 4.59 0.85
N HIS A 25 28.03 5.42 1.69
CA HIS A 25 29.02 4.96 2.67
C HIS A 25 28.53 5.09 4.12
N VAL A 26 27.59 5.99 4.39
CA VAL A 26 26.98 6.14 5.72
C VAL A 26 25.84 5.14 5.86
N ARG A 27 25.90 4.30 6.89
CA ARG A 27 24.82 3.37 7.21
C ARG A 27 23.76 4.06 8.08
N PRO A 28 22.46 3.90 7.79
CA PRO A 28 21.41 4.51 8.58
C PRO A 28 21.36 3.91 10.00
N ILE A 29 21.17 4.77 11.01
CA ILE A 29 21.00 4.37 12.41
C ILE A 29 19.52 4.44 12.80
N ALA A 30 19.01 3.35 13.40
CA ALA A 30 17.64 3.26 13.87
C ALA A 30 17.47 3.93 15.26
N HIS A 31 18.19 3.44 16.27
CA HIS A 31 18.15 3.95 17.63
C HIS A 31 19.43 3.55 18.39
N ALA A 32 19.69 4.19 19.53
CA ALA A 32 20.78 3.80 20.42
C ALA A 32 20.45 2.48 21.14
N ILE A 33 21.49 1.72 21.49
CA ILE A 33 21.35 0.51 22.32
C ILE A 33 21.77 0.87 23.75
N TRP A 34 20.92 0.55 24.71
CA TRP A 34 21.23 0.67 26.13
C TRP A 34 20.93 -0.67 26.82
N ASP A 35 21.97 -1.50 26.97
CA ASP A 35 21.87 -2.79 27.65
C ASP A 35 22.98 -2.90 28.73
N PRO A 36 22.62 -2.89 30.02
CA PRO A 36 23.60 -2.96 31.11
C PRO A 36 24.33 -4.31 31.19
N HIS A 37 23.89 -5.33 30.47
CA HIS A 37 24.56 -6.65 30.43
C HIS A 37 25.68 -6.72 29.39
N PHE A 38 25.83 -5.71 28.53
CA PHE A 38 26.90 -5.71 27.53
C PHE A 38 28.25 -5.37 28.18
N GLY A 39 29.23 -6.26 27.96
CA GLY A 39 30.62 -5.98 28.26
C GLY A 39 31.22 -4.95 27.28
N GLN A 40 32.33 -4.33 27.67
CA GLN A 40 33.02 -3.32 26.83
C GLN A 40 33.31 -3.77 25.39
N PRO A 41 33.78 -5.02 25.12
CA PRO A 41 34.02 -5.45 23.74
C PRO A 41 32.75 -5.45 22.87
N THR A 42 31.61 -5.76 23.47
CA THR A 42 30.29 -5.73 22.80
C THR A 42 29.87 -4.29 22.52
N ILE A 43 30.05 -3.39 23.48
CA ILE A 43 29.76 -1.96 23.32
C ILE A 43 30.61 -1.35 22.20
N GLU A 44 31.92 -1.63 22.17
CA GLU A 44 32.82 -1.19 21.09
C GLU A 44 32.39 -1.75 19.73
N THR A 45 31.96 -3.01 19.70
CA THR A 45 31.50 -3.66 18.47
C THR A 45 30.21 -3.03 17.93
N PHE A 46 29.28 -2.62 18.80
CA PHE A 46 28.03 -1.96 18.40
C PHE A 46 28.17 -0.44 18.20
N THR A 47 29.25 0.18 18.70
CA THR A 47 29.57 1.59 18.46
C THR A 47 30.19 1.75 17.07
N ARG A 48 29.35 1.67 16.03
CA ARG A 48 29.74 1.86 14.61
C ARG A 48 28.97 3.04 14.01
N GLY A 49 29.52 3.67 12.97
CA GLY A 49 28.78 4.65 12.15
C GLY A 49 28.89 6.13 12.56
N GLY A 50 29.94 6.52 13.30
CA GLY A 50 30.32 7.93 13.48
C GLY A 50 29.39 8.78 14.37
N ALA A 51 28.70 8.18 15.33
CA ALA A 51 27.67 8.86 16.12
C ALA A 51 28.22 9.76 17.25
N LEU A 52 28.15 11.09 17.07
CA LEU A 52 28.15 12.13 18.12
C LEU A 52 27.41 13.41 17.59
N GLY A 53 26.06 13.42 17.62
CA GLY A 53 25.04 14.53 17.48
C GLY A 53 25.23 15.71 16.47
N LEU A 54 24.24 16.45 15.94
CA LEU A 54 22.76 16.50 15.94
C LEU A 54 22.33 17.49 14.81
N LEU A 55 21.34 17.16 13.98
CA LEU A 55 20.03 17.82 13.73
C LEU A 55 19.32 17.07 12.56
N ASN A 56 18.11 17.45 12.15
CA ASN A 56 17.31 16.78 11.10
C ASN A 56 16.67 17.80 10.17
N ILE A 57 16.73 17.55 8.85
CA ILE A 57 15.90 18.19 7.83
C ILE A 57 15.53 17.16 6.77
N ALA A 58 14.26 16.76 6.70
CA ALA A 58 13.73 16.07 5.53
C ALA A 58 13.74 17.04 4.33
N TYR A 59 14.67 16.81 3.41
CA TYR A 59 14.84 17.64 2.23
C TYR A 59 13.74 17.34 1.20
N SER A 60 13.00 18.39 0.81
CA SER A 60 12.38 18.50 -0.51
C SER A 60 13.46 18.77 -1.59
N GLY A 61 14.56 18.01 -1.55
CA GLY A 61 15.82 18.36 -2.19
C GLY A 61 16.08 17.70 -3.54
N SER A 62 15.10 17.07 -4.19
CA SER A 62 15.33 16.45 -5.51
C SER A 62 15.82 17.45 -6.56
N ARG A 63 15.60 18.75 -6.33
CA ARG A 63 16.09 19.87 -7.15
C ARG A 63 17.01 20.84 -6.40
N GLY A 64 17.43 20.50 -5.17
CA GLY A 64 18.25 21.40 -4.34
C GLY A 64 17.52 22.64 -3.80
N GLU A 65 16.21 22.76 -4.00
CA GLU A 65 15.41 23.87 -3.50
C GLU A 65 14.85 23.59 -2.10
N TYR A 66 14.86 24.61 -1.24
CA TYR A 66 14.40 24.50 0.14
C TYR A 66 12.99 25.05 0.30
N VAL A 67 12.00 24.14 0.40
CA VAL A 67 10.57 24.48 0.57
C VAL A 67 10.07 23.94 1.92
N ARG A 68 9.43 24.79 2.71
CA ARG A 68 8.96 24.56 4.09
C ARG A 68 7.69 25.35 4.39
N TRP A 69 7.06 25.08 5.54
CA TRP A 69 5.87 25.79 6.02
C TRP A 69 5.98 27.32 6.01
N ASN A 70 7.18 27.87 6.28
CA ASN A 70 7.41 29.30 6.33
C ASN A 70 7.54 29.97 4.95
N ASN A 71 7.75 29.22 3.86
CA ASN A 71 7.91 29.78 2.51
C ASN A 71 7.06 29.08 1.42
N PHE A 72 6.28 28.06 1.77
CA PHE A 72 5.47 27.26 0.84
C PHE A 72 4.51 28.10 -0.02
N LEU A 73 3.91 29.14 0.55
CA LEU A 73 2.98 30.00 -0.18
C LEU A 73 3.68 31.01 -1.12
N SER A 74 4.98 31.25 -0.92
CA SER A 74 5.76 32.21 -1.69
C SER A 74 6.65 31.57 -2.76
N VAL A 75 6.93 30.27 -2.66
CA VAL A 75 7.74 29.53 -3.64
C VAL A 75 6.79 28.79 -4.59
N LEU A 76 6.78 29.18 -5.87
CA LEU A 76 5.93 28.53 -6.85
C LEU A 76 6.50 27.15 -7.24
N PRO A 77 5.66 26.11 -7.32
CA PRO A 77 6.11 24.79 -7.77
C PRO A 77 6.43 24.75 -9.29
N HIS A 78 5.92 25.72 -10.06
CA HIS A 78 6.17 25.92 -11.49
C HIS A 78 6.56 27.39 -11.73
N PRO A 79 7.52 27.70 -12.64
CA PRO A 79 7.88 29.10 -12.96
C PRO A 79 6.71 29.95 -13.44
N GLN A 80 5.71 29.34 -14.10
CA GLN A 80 4.49 30.02 -14.58
C GLN A 80 3.27 29.83 -13.65
N GLY A 81 3.49 29.30 -12.44
CA GLY A 81 2.43 29.01 -11.49
C GLY A 81 1.36 28.06 -12.04
N LEU A 82 0.10 28.29 -11.65
CA LEU A 82 -1.07 27.51 -12.08
C LEU A 82 -1.65 27.93 -13.43
N GLY A 83 -1.18 29.04 -14.01
CA GLY A 83 -1.70 29.56 -15.28
C GLY A 83 -1.78 28.49 -16.39
N PRO A 84 -0.70 27.72 -16.64
CA PRO A 84 -0.70 26.68 -17.66
C PRO A 84 -1.68 25.52 -17.40
N SER A 85 -2.04 25.24 -16.15
CA SER A 85 -3.06 24.23 -15.80
C SER A 85 -4.46 24.58 -16.31
N PHE A 86 -4.77 25.88 -16.43
CA PHE A 86 -6.04 26.36 -16.99
C PHE A 86 -6.03 26.44 -18.53
N THR A 87 -4.85 26.38 -19.15
CA THR A 87 -4.68 26.48 -20.61
C THR A 87 -4.15 25.20 -21.26
N GLY A 88 -3.94 24.13 -20.49
CA GLY A 88 -3.45 22.83 -20.99
C GLY A 88 -1.98 22.79 -21.44
N ALA A 89 -1.18 23.79 -21.08
CA ALA A 89 0.26 23.86 -21.40
C ALA A 89 1.10 23.68 -20.12
N GLY A 90 2.41 23.43 -20.20
CA GLY A 90 3.29 23.45 -19.01
C GLY A 90 4.58 22.62 -19.14
N THR A 91 5.56 22.90 -18.28
CA THR A 91 6.84 22.16 -18.17
C THR A 91 6.84 21.15 -17.01
N ALA A 92 7.89 20.33 -16.91
CA ALA A 92 7.98 19.01 -16.26
C ALA A 92 7.74 18.95 -14.72
N ILE A 93 6.53 19.23 -14.24
CA ILE A 93 6.08 18.85 -12.88
C ILE A 93 5.44 17.47 -12.88
N LEU A 94 4.75 17.14 -13.96
CA LEU A 94 4.12 15.85 -14.20
C LEU A 94 4.71 15.29 -15.49
N THR A 95 5.41 14.16 -15.40
CA THR A 95 6.06 13.53 -16.55
C THR A 95 5.54 12.11 -16.75
N LEU A 96 5.91 11.49 -17.87
CA LEU A 96 5.66 10.08 -18.16
C LEU A 96 6.93 9.50 -18.81
N LEU A 97 8.06 9.60 -18.10
CA LEU A 97 9.36 9.20 -18.61
C LEU A 97 9.49 7.67 -18.66
N GLY A 98 8.99 7.00 -17.62
CA GLY A 98 9.22 5.58 -17.41
C GLY A 98 10.67 5.25 -17.02
N GLY A 99 10.89 4.00 -16.63
CA GLY A 99 12.20 3.53 -16.17
C GLY A 99 12.64 4.18 -14.84
N PHE A 100 13.94 4.30 -14.67
CA PHE A 100 14.56 4.74 -13.41
C PHE A 100 15.45 5.96 -13.60
N HIS A 101 15.51 6.80 -12.58
CA HIS A 101 16.48 7.88 -12.51
C HIS A 101 17.91 7.29 -12.43
N PRO A 102 18.84 7.68 -13.31
CA PRO A 102 20.11 6.97 -13.50
C PRO A 102 21.02 6.97 -12.27
N GLN A 103 20.96 8.02 -11.44
CA GLN A 103 21.79 8.12 -10.22
C GLN A 103 21.21 7.35 -9.03
N THR A 104 19.90 7.42 -8.83
CA THR A 104 19.23 6.88 -7.63
C THR A 104 18.73 5.46 -7.84
N GLN A 105 18.67 5.02 -9.11
CA GLN A 105 18.08 3.76 -9.55
C GLN A 105 16.64 3.56 -9.03
N SER A 106 15.92 4.66 -8.88
CA SER A 106 14.54 4.70 -8.38
C SER A 106 13.60 5.36 -9.38
N LEU A 107 12.30 5.19 -9.19
CA LEU A 107 11.27 5.85 -10.00
C LEU A 107 11.42 7.38 -9.95
N TRP A 108 11.06 8.03 -11.06
CA TRP A 108 11.05 9.49 -11.17
C TRP A 108 9.99 10.10 -10.23
N LEU A 109 10.37 11.11 -9.46
CA LEU A 109 9.44 11.80 -8.55
C LEU A 109 8.27 12.45 -9.30
N THR A 110 8.53 12.99 -10.50
CA THR A 110 7.53 13.62 -11.37
C THR A 110 6.56 12.59 -12.00
N ASP A 111 7.02 11.38 -12.28
CA ASP A 111 6.15 10.27 -12.72
C ASP A 111 5.29 9.76 -11.55
N MET A 112 5.87 9.65 -10.34
CA MET A 112 5.10 9.30 -9.14
C MET A 112 4.03 10.36 -8.83
N ALA A 113 4.36 11.65 -8.94
CA ALA A 113 3.39 12.74 -8.74
C ALA A 113 2.23 12.67 -9.76
N ARG A 114 2.53 12.44 -11.04
CA ARG A 114 1.52 12.21 -12.09
C ARG A 114 0.65 11.01 -11.76
N HIS A 115 1.25 9.87 -11.39
CA HIS A 115 0.54 8.66 -11.05
C HIS A 115 -0.44 8.89 -9.88
N ARG A 116 -0.03 9.60 -8.83
CA ARG A 116 -0.90 9.94 -7.70
C ARG A 116 -2.06 10.84 -8.12
N LEU A 117 -1.81 11.85 -8.95
CA LEU A 117 -2.86 12.71 -9.49
C LEU A 117 -3.88 11.90 -10.33
N ALA A 118 -3.39 11.00 -11.20
CA ALA A 118 -4.24 10.16 -12.02
C ALA A 118 -5.12 9.23 -11.16
N ILE A 119 -4.54 8.57 -10.15
CA ILE A 119 -5.31 7.75 -9.20
C ILE A 119 -6.33 8.58 -8.42
N ALA A 120 -5.96 9.77 -7.96
CA ALA A 120 -6.88 10.64 -7.22
C ALA A 120 -8.13 10.97 -8.05
N ILE A 121 -7.95 11.30 -9.35
CA ILE A 121 -9.07 11.56 -10.26
C ILE A 121 -9.92 10.30 -10.45
N THR A 122 -9.30 9.13 -10.68
CA THR A 122 -10.02 7.86 -10.81
C THR A 122 -10.86 7.55 -9.56
N PHE A 123 -10.31 7.76 -8.36
CA PHE A 123 -11.04 7.53 -7.11
C PHE A 123 -12.11 8.58 -6.83
N ILE A 124 -11.92 9.84 -7.23
CA ILE A 124 -12.97 10.85 -7.15
C ILE A 124 -14.14 10.42 -8.05
N ILE A 125 -13.91 10.05 -9.30
CA ILE A 125 -14.97 9.60 -10.21
C ILE A 125 -15.64 8.33 -9.67
N GLY A 126 -14.85 7.32 -9.27
CA GLY A 126 -15.37 6.07 -8.71
C GLY A 126 -16.16 6.26 -7.42
N GLY A 127 -15.76 7.21 -6.57
CA GLY A 127 -16.44 7.54 -5.31
C GLY A 127 -17.84 8.13 -5.49
N HIS A 128 -18.22 8.55 -6.70
CA HIS A 128 -19.55 9.09 -7.02
C HIS A 128 -20.44 8.10 -7.79
N MET A 129 -20.04 6.83 -7.94
CA MET A 129 -20.84 5.84 -8.69
C MET A 129 -22.07 5.35 -7.92
N TYR A 130 -21.98 5.23 -6.60
CA TYR A 130 -23.02 4.59 -5.79
C TYR A 130 -24.01 5.60 -5.22
N GLN A 131 -25.28 5.22 -5.17
CA GLN A 131 -26.37 6.09 -4.75
C GLN A 131 -26.21 6.48 -3.28
N THR A 132 -26.47 7.76 -2.99
CA THR A 132 -26.53 8.31 -1.62
C THR A 132 -27.85 9.07 -1.44
N ASN A 133 -27.98 9.83 -0.35
CA ASN A 133 -29.19 10.63 -0.05
C ASN A 133 -29.54 11.68 -1.13
N PHE A 134 -28.65 11.92 -2.11
CA PHE A 134 -28.91 12.79 -3.25
C PHE A 134 -29.77 12.15 -4.35
N GLY A 135 -30.13 10.87 -4.23
CA GLY A 135 -31.05 10.19 -5.14
C GLY A 135 -30.46 9.80 -6.50
N ILE A 136 -29.22 10.19 -6.82
CA ILE A 136 -28.49 9.84 -8.05
C ILE A 136 -27.38 8.85 -7.71
N GLY A 137 -27.20 7.84 -8.58
CA GLY A 137 -26.17 6.79 -8.47
C GLY A 137 -26.77 5.39 -8.55
N HIS A 138 -25.92 4.37 -8.41
CA HIS A 138 -26.35 2.97 -8.48
C HIS A 138 -26.55 2.33 -7.09
N ASN A 139 -27.59 1.51 -6.96
CA ASN A 139 -27.76 0.60 -5.83
C ASN A 139 -27.00 -0.71 -6.10
N ILE A 140 -26.08 -1.08 -5.20
CA ILE A 140 -25.25 -2.30 -5.33
C ILE A 140 -26.13 -3.55 -5.33
N LYS A 141 -27.19 -3.58 -4.52
CA LYS A 141 -28.12 -4.71 -4.46
C LYS A 141 -28.77 -4.95 -5.82
N ASP A 142 -29.29 -3.88 -6.43
CA ASP A 142 -29.94 -3.96 -7.75
C ASP A 142 -28.95 -4.42 -8.82
N ILE A 143 -27.71 -3.89 -8.81
CA ILE A 143 -26.65 -4.33 -9.73
C ILE A 143 -26.42 -5.84 -9.61
N LEU A 144 -26.30 -6.37 -8.40
CA LEU A 144 -26.04 -7.79 -8.17
C LEU A 144 -27.24 -8.66 -8.58
N GLU A 145 -28.47 -8.25 -8.25
CA GLU A 145 -29.67 -9.02 -8.54
C GLU A 145 -29.96 -9.17 -10.05
N VAL A 146 -29.63 -8.16 -10.85
CA VAL A 146 -29.78 -8.20 -12.31
C VAL A 146 -28.61 -8.87 -13.02
N HIS A 147 -27.46 -9.01 -12.36
CA HIS A 147 -26.26 -9.60 -12.97
C HIS A 147 -26.33 -11.13 -12.98
N ILE A 148 -27.15 -11.66 -13.89
CA ILE A 148 -27.33 -13.09 -14.13
C ILE A 148 -26.60 -13.47 -15.43
N PRO A 149 -25.72 -14.48 -15.41
CA PRO A 149 -24.95 -14.86 -16.59
C PRO A 149 -25.84 -15.44 -17.69
N LEU A 150 -25.64 -14.94 -18.92
CA LEU A 150 -26.43 -15.29 -20.12
C LEU A 150 -26.44 -16.79 -20.44
N GLY A 151 -25.42 -17.53 -20.01
CA GLY A 151 -25.30 -18.96 -20.28
C GLY A 151 -26.16 -19.87 -19.41
N GLY A 152 -26.85 -19.37 -18.38
CA GLY A 152 -27.75 -20.16 -17.51
C GLY A 152 -27.09 -21.26 -16.66
N ARG A 153 -25.77 -21.47 -16.77
CA ARG A 153 -25.04 -22.56 -16.11
C ARG A 153 -24.62 -22.27 -14.66
N LEU A 154 -24.96 -21.09 -14.12
CA LEU A 154 -24.54 -20.62 -12.79
C LEU A 154 -25.74 -20.28 -11.88
N GLY A 155 -26.90 -20.90 -12.14
CA GLY A 155 -28.09 -20.83 -11.28
C GLY A 155 -28.70 -19.43 -11.23
N ARG A 156 -29.15 -19.02 -10.04
CA ARG A 156 -29.67 -17.68 -9.73
C ARG A 156 -28.60 -16.59 -9.72
N GLY A 157 -27.33 -16.90 -10.01
CA GLY A 157 -26.25 -15.92 -10.10
C GLY A 157 -25.94 -15.24 -8.76
N HIS A 158 -25.85 -13.91 -8.75
CA HIS A 158 -25.49 -13.13 -7.56
C HIS A 158 -26.68 -12.75 -6.65
N LYS A 159 -27.87 -13.31 -6.86
CA LYS A 159 -29.03 -13.04 -6.00
C LYS A 159 -28.74 -13.42 -4.54
N GLY A 160 -29.13 -12.53 -3.62
CA GLY A 160 -28.92 -12.69 -2.18
C GLY A 160 -27.49 -12.37 -1.69
N ILE A 161 -26.50 -12.22 -2.59
CA ILE A 161 -25.09 -11.98 -2.21
C ILE A 161 -24.91 -10.64 -1.48
N TYR A 162 -25.68 -9.61 -1.84
CA TYR A 162 -25.63 -8.33 -1.14
C TYR A 162 -25.91 -8.49 0.35
N ASP A 163 -27.03 -9.13 0.69
CA ASP A 163 -27.44 -9.35 2.08
C ASP A 163 -26.51 -10.33 2.79
N THR A 164 -26.05 -11.37 2.09
CA THR A 164 -25.04 -12.32 2.59
C THR A 164 -23.75 -11.61 3.03
N ILE A 165 -23.23 -10.69 2.23
CA ILE A 165 -22.02 -9.94 2.57
C ILE A 165 -22.31 -8.88 3.63
N ASN A 166 -23.38 -8.11 3.46
CA ASN A 166 -23.67 -6.96 4.31
C ASN A 166 -24.04 -7.35 5.75
N ASN A 167 -24.61 -8.55 5.96
CA ASN A 167 -25.05 -9.01 7.28
C ASN A 167 -24.00 -9.82 8.06
N SER A 168 -22.86 -10.19 7.46
CA SER A 168 -21.80 -10.93 8.16
C SER A 168 -20.47 -10.17 8.18
N ILE A 169 -19.99 -9.90 9.39
CA ILE A 169 -18.65 -9.35 9.60
C ILE A 169 -17.54 -10.33 9.21
N HIS A 170 -17.79 -11.64 9.27
CA HIS A 170 -16.78 -12.65 8.99
C HIS A 170 -16.49 -12.75 7.49
N ILE A 171 -17.50 -12.70 6.64
CA ILE A 171 -17.26 -12.68 5.19
C ILE A 171 -16.69 -11.32 4.73
N GLN A 172 -17.12 -10.20 5.32
CA GLN A 172 -16.51 -8.88 5.04
C GLN A 172 -15.03 -8.87 5.41
N LEU A 173 -14.69 -9.34 6.61
CA LEU A 173 -13.31 -9.42 7.05
C LEU A 173 -12.51 -10.42 6.20
N GLY A 174 -13.09 -11.56 5.84
CA GLY A 174 -12.47 -12.53 4.94
C GLY A 174 -12.11 -11.92 3.57
N LEU A 175 -13.04 -11.21 2.93
CA LEU A 175 -12.82 -10.53 1.65
C LEU A 175 -11.84 -9.35 1.76
N ALA A 176 -11.92 -8.58 2.85
CA ALA A 176 -10.98 -7.49 3.12
C ALA A 176 -9.55 -8.01 3.31
N LEU A 177 -9.37 -9.10 4.06
CA LEU A 177 -8.07 -9.75 4.24
C LEU A 177 -7.59 -10.36 2.91
N ALA A 178 -8.45 -11.02 2.14
CA ALA A 178 -8.05 -11.58 0.84
C ALA A 178 -7.53 -10.48 -0.11
N SER A 179 -8.28 -9.40 -0.27
CA SER A 179 -7.87 -8.27 -1.11
C SER A 179 -6.61 -7.58 -0.59
N LEU A 180 -6.50 -7.36 0.72
CA LEU A 180 -5.32 -6.76 1.34
C LEU A 180 -4.09 -7.67 1.21
N GLY A 181 -4.24 -8.99 1.37
CA GLY A 181 -3.16 -9.97 1.23
C GLY A 181 -2.59 -9.99 -0.19
N VAL A 182 -3.45 -9.99 -1.22
CA VAL A 182 -3.04 -9.85 -2.63
C VAL A 182 -2.28 -8.54 -2.85
N ILE A 183 -2.79 -7.41 -2.36
CA ILE A 183 -2.13 -6.11 -2.51
C ILE A 183 -0.80 -6.09 -1.74
N THR A 184 -0.71 -6.70 -0.57
CA THR A 184 0.50 -6.73 0.26
C THR A 184 1.61 -7.53 -0.43
N SER A 185 1.26 -8.67 -1.04
CA SER A 185 2.17 -9.44 -1.89
C SER A 185 2.58 -8.63 -3.13
N LEU A 186 1.63 -7.96 -3.79
CA LEU A 186 1.93 -7.09 -4.94
C LEU A 186 2.88 -5.95 -4.58
N VAL A 187 2.73 -5.35 -3.39
CA VAL A 187 3.65 -4.34 -2.86
C VAL A 187 5.05 -4.92 -2.73
N ALA A 188 5.21 -6.12 -2.17
CA ALA A 188 6.51 -6.78 -2.08
C ALA A 188 7.14 -6.96 -3.47
N GLN A 189 6.36 -7.50 -4.43
CA GLN A 189 6.82 -7.76 -5.80
C GLN A 189 7.20 -6.48 -6.56
N HIS A 190 6.40 -5.42 -6.43
CA HIS A 190 6.66 -4.16 -7.12
C HIS A 190 7.78 -3.36 -6.46
N MET A 191 7.94 -3.39 -5.14
CA MET A 191 8.97 -2.58 -4.48
C MET A 191 10.40 -3.06 -4.76
N TYR A 192 10.62 -4.37 -4.92
CA TYR A 192 11.96 -4.88 -5.26
C TYR A 192 12.29 -4.71 -6.75
N SER A 193 11.29 -4.81 -7.64
CA SER A 193 11.47 -4.72 -9.10
C SER A 193 11.39 -3.30 -9.65
N LEU A 194 10.62 -2.42 -8.99
CA LEU A 194 10.42 -1.02 -9.32
C LEU A 194 10.70 -0.13 -8.08
N PRO A 195 11.97 0.05 -7.67
CA PRO A 195 12.30 0.80 -6.46
C PRO A 195 11.76 2.23 -6.46
N ALA A 196 10.90 2.56 -5.50
CA ALA A 196 10.28 3.88 -5.42
C ALA A 196 11.09 4.90 -4.60
N TYR A 197 11.96 4.44 -3.72
CA TYR A 197 12.77 5.29 -2.83
C TYR A 197 14.18 5.49 -3.40
N THR A 198 14.75 6.67 -3.23
CA THR A 198 16.08 6.98 -3.75
C THR A 198 17.14 6.11 -3.06
N PHE A 199 18.05 5.52 -3.84
CA PHE A 199 19.19 4.72 -3.37
C PHE A 199 18.86 3.40 -2.67
N ILE A 200 17.58 3.08 -2.47
CA ILE A 200 17.17 1.82 -1.83
C ILE A 200 17.55 0.58 -2.66
N ALA A 201 17.77 0.73 -3.96
CA ALA A 201 18.24 -0.36 -4.83
C ALA A 201 19.68 -0.80 -4.50
N GLN A 202 20.44 0.05 -3.81
CA GLN A 202 21.85 -0.19 -3.45
C GLN A 202 21.97 -0.74 -2.02
N ASP A 203 20.92 -0.63 -1.20
CA ASP A 203 20.84 -1.24 0.13
C ASP A 203 20.18 -2.63 0.06
N PHE A 204 21.00 -3.64 -0.21
CA PHE A 204 20.54 -5.02 -0.35
C PHE A 204 19.89 -5.57 0.92
N THR A 205 20.40 -5.21 2.10
CA THR A 205 19.86 -5.72 3.36
C THR A 205 18.46 -5.18 3.60
N THR A 206 18.25 -3.87 3.38
CA THR A 206 16.92 -3.26 3.51
C THR A 206 15.94 -3.81 2.47
N GLN A 207 16.37 -4.05 1.23
CA GLN A 207 15.53 -4.66 0.18
C GLN A 207 15.05 -6.05 0.56
N VAL A 208 15.97 -6.94 0.97
CA VAL A 208 15.62 -8.29 1.39
C VAL A 208 14.70 -8.26 2.61
N ALA A 209 15.01 -7.42 3.61
CA ALA A 209 14.19 -7.29 4.80
C ALA A 209 12.75 -6.83 4.46
N LEU A 210 12.59 -5.81 3.61
CA LEU A 210 11.27 -5.31 3.21
C LEU A 210 10.49 -6.35 2.40
N TYR A 211 11.14 -7.05 1.47
CA TYR A 211 10.50 -8.10 0.68
C TYR A 211 9.98 -9.23 1.56
N THR A 212 10.85 -9.81 2.39
CA THR A 212 10.48 -10.91 3.30
C THR A 212 9.40 -10.46 4.28
N HIS A 213 9.54 -9.26 4.86
CA HIS A 213 8.54 -8.70 5.78
C HIS A 213 7.14 -8.62 5.15
N HIS A 214 7.00 -8.05 3.95
CA HIS A 214 5.69 -7.93 3.31
C HIS A 214 5.15 -9.29 2.85
N GLN A 215 6.01 -10.21 2.42
CA GLN A 215 5.56 -11.55 2.01
C GLN A 215 5.08 -12.40 3.17
N ASP A 216 5.78 -12.36 4.31
CA ASP A 216 5.33 -13.06 5.51
C ASP A 216 3.98 -12.51 5.99
N ILE A 217 3.83 -11.18 6.03
CA ILE A 217 2.56 -10.53 6.37
C ILE A 217 1.45 -10.92 5.37
N ALA A 218 1.73 -10.92 4.08
CA ALA A 218 0.77 -11.35 3.06
C ALA A 218 0.31 -12.79 3.32
N GLY A 219 1.23 -13.70 3.67
CA GLY A 219 0.93 -15.07 4.05
C GLY A 219 -0.01 -15.16 5.26
N PHE A 220 0.29 -14.43 6.33
CA PHE A 220 -0.56 -14.38 7.53
C PHE A 220 -1.96 -13.81 7.23
N ILE A 221 -2.03 -12.72 6.46
CA ILE A 221 -3.29 -12.08 6.07
C ILE A 221 -4.12 -13.03 5.21
N MET A 222 -3.51 -13.71 4.23
CA MET A 222 -4.20 -14.69 3.37
C MET A 222 -4.72 -15.89 4.15
N ALA A 223 -3.95 -16.42 5.09
CA ALA A 223 -4.43 -17.49 5.99
C ALA A 223 -5.63 -17.01 6.82
N GLY A 224 -5.56 -15.78 7.35
CA GLY A 224 -6.67 -15.13 8.06
C GLY A 224 -7.93 -14.98 7.20
N ALA A 225 -7.78 -14.65 5.91
CA ALA A 225 -8.90 -14.55 4.98
C ALA A 225 -9.70 -15.86 4.87
N PHE A 226 -9.01 -16.99 4.66
CA PHE A 226 -9.64 -18.31 4.59
C PHE A 226 -10.20 -18.76 5.96
N ALA A 227 -9.52 -18.45 7.05
CA ALA A 227 -10.02 -18.73 8.40
C ALA A 227 -11.36 -18.02 8.65
N HIS A 228 -11.45 -16.72 8.33
CA HIS A 228 -12.70 -15.96 8.46
C HIS A 228 -13.78 -16.43 7.47
N GLY A 229 -13.42 -16.85 6.27
CA GLY A 229 -14.34 -17.50 5.33
C GLY A 229 -14.93 -18.81 5.89
N ALA A 230 -14.11 -19.65 6.53
CA ALA A 230 -14.57 -20.87 7.17
C ALA A 230 -15.50 -20.58 8.37
N ILE A 231 -15.14 -19.59 9.20
CA ILE A 231 -16.00 -19.16 10.33
C ILE A 231 -17.36 -18.67 9.81
N TYR A 232 -17.37 -17.91 8.71
CA TYR A 232 -18.62 -17.49 8.07
C TYR A 232 -19.49 -18.70 7.67
N PHE A 233 -18.93 -19.71 7.01
CA PHE A 233 -19.69 -20.90 6.59
C PHE A 233 -20.30 -21.68 7.76
N ILE A 234 -19.70 -21.62 8.94
CA ILE A 234 -20.19 -22.31 10.14
C ILE A 234 -21.24 -21.46 10.87
N ARG A 235 -20.98 -20.16 11.03
CA ARG A 235 -21.75 -19.30 11.95
C ARG A 235 -22.87 -18.52 11.28
N ASP A 236 -22.61 -18.00 10.08
CA ASP A 236 -23.41 -16.94 9.48
C ASP A 236 -24.04 -17.35 8.13
N TYR A 237 -23.60 -18.44 7.50
CA TYR A 237 -24.15 -18.91 6.24
C TYR A 237 -25.57 -19.46 6.40
N ASN A 238 -26.52 -18.92 5.62
CA ASN A 238 -27.89 -19.41 5.52
C ASN A 238 -28.12 -20.08 4.14
N PRO A 239 -28.32 -21.42 4.10
CA PRO A 239 -28.59 -22.15 2.86
C PRO A 239 -29.86 -21.71 2.13
N GLU A 240 -30.94 -21.39 2.85
CA GLU A 240 -32.23 -21.01 2.25
C GLU A 240 -32.11 -19.66 1.52
N GLN A 241 -31.42 -18.71 2.13
CA GLN A 241 -31.17 -17.41 1.51
C GLN A 241 -30.28 -17.52 0.26
N ASN A 242 -29.35 -18.47 0.26
CA ASN A 242 -28.35 -18.65 -0.80
C ASN A 242 -28.71 -19.75 -1.81
N GLU A 243 -29.92 -20.32 -1.77
CA GLU A 243 -30.34 -21.45 -2.61
C GLU A 243 -30.02 -21.23 -4.10
N ASP A 244 -29.38 -22.18 -4.79
CA ASP A 244 -29.01 -22.09 -6.22
C ASP A 244 -28.30 -20.77 -6.64
N ASN A 245 -27.70 -20.02 -5.72
CA ASN A 245 -26.84 -18.90 -6.07
C ASN A 245 -25.39 -19.36 -6.25
N VAL A 246 -24.50 -18.46 -6.68
CA VAL A 246 -23.09 -18.79 -6.93
C VAL A 246 -22.39 -19.45 -5.73
N LEU A 247 -22.75 -19.08 -4.50
CA LEU A 247 -22.12 -19.59 -3.29
C LEU A 247 -22.62 -21.01 -2.97
N ALA A 248 -23.92 -21.25 -3.04
CA ALA A 248 -24.48 -22.58 -2.86
C ALA A 248 -23.94 -23.56 -3.90
N ARG A 249 -23.84 -23.13 -5.16
CA ARG A 249 -23.28 -23.96 -6.23
C ARG A 249 -21.86 -24.39 -5.92
N ILE A 250 -20.98 -23.48 -5.47
CA ILE A 250 -19.59 -23.85 -5.08
C ILE A 250 -19.59 -24.98 -4.05
N LEU A 251 -20.52 -24.97 -3.09
CA LEU A 251 -20.63 -26.02 -2.07
C LEU A 251 -21.13 -27.36 -2.64
N GLU A 252 -22.01 -27.33 -3.65
CA GLU A 252 -22.57 -28.54 -4.29
C GLU A 252 -21.52 -29.36 -5.07
N HIS A 253 -20.45 -28.72 -5.56
CA HIS A 253 -19.36 -29.39 -6.28
C HIS A 253 -18.00 -29.27 -5.57
N LYS A 254 -18.01 -29.07 -4.25
CA LYS A 254 -16.80 -28.91 -3.44
C LYS A 254 -15.84 -30.09 -3.56
N GLU A 255 -16.35 -31.32 -3.71
CA GLU A 255 -15.56 -32.54 -3.86
C GLU A 255 -14.72 -32.49 -5.14
N SER A 256 -15.29 -31.94 -6.22
CA SER A 256 -14.58 -31.73 -7.48
C SER A 256 -13.50 -30.66 -7.33
N ILE A 257 -13.79 -29.55 -6.65
CA ILE A 257 -12.78 -28.50 -6.40
C ILE A 257 -11.61 -29.07 -5.59
N ILE A 258 -11.91 -29.81 -4.52
CA ILE A 258 -10.91 -30.39 -3.63
C ILE A 258 -10.07 -31.44 -4.37
N SER A 259 -10.69 -32.30 -5.19
CA SER A 259 -9.95 -33.34 -5.91
C SER A 259 -9.02 -32.81 -6.99
N HIS A 260 -9.31 -31.64 -7.58
CA HIS A 260 -8.42 -31.01 -8.55
C HIS A 260 -7.26 -30.25 -7.90
N LEU A 261 -7.35 -29.90 -6.61
CA LEU A 261 -6.29 -29.24 -5.85
C LEU A 261 -5.36 -30.21 -5.13
N SER A 262 -5.77 -31.46 -4.92
CA SER A 262 -5.00 -32.54 -4.27
C SER A 262 -4.11 -33.30 -5.25
#